data_AF-A0A2E8BUT3-F1
#
_entry.id   AF-A0A2E8BUT3-F1
#
_cell.length_a   1.000
_cell.length_b   1.000
_cell.length_c   1.000
_cell.angle_alpha   90.00
_cell.angle_beta   90.00
_cell.angle_gamma   90.00
#
_symmetry.space_group_name_H-M   'P 1'
#
loop_
_entity.id
_entity.type
_entity.pdbx_description
1 polymer ?
#
loop_
_entity_poly.entity_id
_entity_poly.type
_entity_poly.pdbx_seq_one_letter_code
_entity_poly.pdbx_strand_id
1 'polypeptide(L)'
;MATEEWRTIPSHPLFEASSLGQIRGGKRGGIKKQCVHKSGRFHLRVGNSVQWVHILVCTTFHGPKPTPSYTVDHINRDPKDNRPENLRWASPTAQARNNTNVLNKGLPLYINDYTNQQGTRYYAIKVEIPGTRETGRKYMHKALNIENYTLEEAIQERDAIMAELGVEA
;
A
#
# COMPACT_ATOMS: atom_id res chain seq x y z
N MET A 1 12.54 5.04 22.71
CA MET A 1 11.54 5.94 22.12
C MET A 1 12.18 6.58 20.91
N ALA A 2 11.73 6.28 19.69
CA ALA A 2 12.30 6.93 18.51
C ALA A 2 12.00 8.43 18.57
N THR A 3 13.03 9.25 18.58
CA THR A 3 12.92 10.71 18.53
C THR A 3 12.39 11.13 17.16
N GLU A 4 11.41 12.02 17.12
CA GLU A 4 10.88 12.57 15.87
C GLU A 4 11.99 13.36 15.14
N GLU A 5 12.41 12.88 13.97
CA GLU A 5 13.40 13.56 13.13
C GLU A 5 12.69 14.59 12.26
N TRP A 6 13.27 15.79 12.14
CA TRP A 6 12.77 16.86 11.27
C TRP A 6 13.79 17.16 10.18
N ARG A 7 13.33 17.23 8.93
CA ARG A 7 14.16 17.51 7.76
C ARG A 7 13.55 18.62 6.92
N THR A 8 14.38 19.50 6.38
CA THR A 8 13.94 20.60 5.51
C THR A 8 13.37 20.05 4.21
N ILE A 9 12.23 20.60 3.78
CA ILE A 9 11.57 20.22 2.54
C ILE A 9 12.31 20.89 1.37
N PRO A 10 12.91 20.14 0.42
CA PRO A 10 13.75 20.73 -0.64
C PRO A 10 13.02 21.75 -1.51
N SER A 11 11.74 21.52 -1.80
CA SER A 11 10.90 22.43 -2.59
C SER A 11 10.42 23.66 -1.82
N HIS A 12 10.47 23.62 -0.49
CA HIS A 12 9.95 24.68 0.39
C HIS A 12 10.88 24.86 1.60
N PRO A 13 12.02 25.56 1.44
CA PRO A 13 13.07 25.65 2.48
C PRO A 13 12.61 26.26 3.82
N LEU A 14 11.48 26.98 3.83
CA LEU A 14 10.89 27.54 5.05
C LEU A 14 10.10 26.50 5.86
N PHE A 15 10.00 25.26 5.40
CA PHE A 15 9.19 24.21 6.01
C PHE A 15 10.02 22.94 6.22
N GLU A 16 9.62 22.17 7.22
CA GLU A 16 10.23 20.90 7.59
C GLU A 16 9.18 19.81 7.69
N ALA A 17 9.55 18.59 7.29
CA ALA A 17 8.75 17.39 7.43
C ALA A 17 9.33 16.49 8.52
N SER A 18 8.46 15.80 9.26
CA SER A 18 8.85 14.93 10.36
C SER A 18 8.80 13.45 10.00
N SER A 19 9.54 12.62 10.74
CA SER A 19 9.47 11.15 10.63
C SER A 19 8.10 10.57 11.04
N LEU A 20 7.24 11.36 11.66
CA LEU A 20 5.85 11.00 11.98
C LEU A 20 4.85 11.51 10.93
N GLY A 21 5.32 12.08 9.82
CA GLY A 21 4.46 12.63 8.76
C GLY A 21 3.86 14.00 9.11
N GLN A 22 4.43 14.71 10.07
CA GLN A 22 4.04 16.08 10.40
C GLN A 22 4.78 17.10 9.54
N ILE A 23 4.20 18.29 9.38
CA ILE A 23 4.83 19.40 8.66
C ILE A 23 4.79 20.62 9.55
N ARG A 24 5.93 21.31 9.70
CA ARG A 24 6.05 22.55 10.47
C ARG A 24 6.76 23.64 9.66
N GLY A 25 6.67 24.89 10.12
CA GLY A 25 7.47 26.00 9.58
C GLY A 25 6.65 27.17 9.02
N GLY A 26 7.14 27.78 7.94
CA GLY A 26 6.61 29.03 7.38
C GLY A 26 6.89 30.26 8.26
N LYS A 27 6.46 31.44 7.81
CA LYS A 27 6.74 32.74 8.49
C LYS A 27 6.35 32.80 9.97
N ARG A 28 5.32 32.06 10.37
CA ARG A 28 4.80 32.02 11.75
C ARG A 28 5.34 30.84 12.58
N GLY A 29 6.15 29.96 11.99
CA GLY A 29 6.61 28.73 12.63
C GLY A 29 5.48 27.75 12.97
N GLY A 30 5.82 26.73 13.76
CA GLY A 30 4.89 25.76 14.35
C GLY A 30 4.37 24.68 13.39
N ILE A 31 3.73 23.66 13.97
CA ILE A 31 3.11 22.54 13.24
C ILE A 31 1.91 23.04 12.45
N LYS A 32 1.82 22.64 11.18
CA LYS A 32 0.74 23.02 10.27
C LYS A 32 -0.41 22.05 10.36
N LYS A 33 -1.62 22.61 10.41
CA LYS A 33 -2.85 21.84 10.30
C LYS A 33 -2.90 21.17 8.93
N GLN A 34 -2.97 19.85 8.94
CA GLN A 34 -3.18 19.03 7.76
C GLN A 34 -4.67 18.77 7.60
N CYS A 35 -5.23 19.12 6.45
CA CYS A 35 -6.64 18.93 6.13
C CYS A 35 -6.81 17.64 5.32
N VAL A 36 -7.90 16.92 5.57
CA VAL A 36 -8.26 15.72 4.79
C VAL A 36 -9.01 16.17 3.55
N HIS A 37 -8.51 15.80 2.36
CA HIS A 37 -9.21 16.02 1.09
C HIS A 37 -10.36 15.01 0.92
N LYS A 38 -11.28 15.26 -0.03
CA LYS A 38 -12.34 14.30 -0.41
C LYS A 38 -11.81 12.91 -0.81
N SER A 39 -10.55 12.83 -1.24
CA SER A 39 -9.85 11.59 -1.57
C SER A 39 -9.28 10.85 -0.35
N GLY A 40 -9.51 11.32 0.87
CA GLY A 40 -8.99 10.74 2.12
C GLY A 40 -7.53 11.09 2.44
N ARG A 41 -6.82 11.76 1.52
CA ARG A 41 -5.40 12.13 1.68
C ARG A 41 -5.24 13.46 2.38
N PHE A 42 -4.18 13.58 3.18
CA PHE A 42 -3.83 14.85 3.82
C PHE A 42 -3.17 15.84 2.84
N HIS A 43 -3.63 17.08 2.91
CA HIS A 43 -3.06 18.23 2.20
C HIS A 43 -2.95 19.43 3.14
N LEU A 44 -2.09 20.37 2.81
CA LEU A 44 -2.00 21.67 3.46
C LEU A 44 -1.77 22.77 2.44
N ARG A 45 -1.97 24.02 2.86
CA ARG A 45 -1.60 25.18 2.05
C ARG A 45 -0.18 25.61 2.41
N VAL A 46 0.68 25.69 1.40
CA VAL A 46 2.04 26.23 1.49
C VAL A 46 2.10 27.45 0.57
N GLY A 47 2.14 28.64 1.18
CA GLY A 47 1.99 29.90 0.45
C GLY A 47 0.64 30.00 -0.27
N ASN A 48 0.69 30.20 -1.60
CA ASN A 48 -0.51 30.28 -2.44
C ASN A 48 -0.95 28.94 -3.04
N SER A 49 -0.19 27.86 -2.81
CA SER A 49 -0.43 26.55 -3.41
C SER A 49 -0.91 25.54 -2.37
N VAL A 50 -1.72 24.56 -2.81
CA VAL A 50 -2.06 23.39 -2.00
C VAL A 50 -1.02 22.31 -2.28
N GLN A 51 -0.43 21.77 -1.23
CA GLN A 51 0.59 20.73 -1.29
C GLN A 51 0.09 19.48 -0.56
N TRP A 52 0.42 18.32 -1.12
CA TRP A 52 0.07 17.03 -0.54
C TRP A 52 1.11 16.59 0.48
N VAL A 53 0.67 16.19 1.67
CA VAL A 53 1.57 15.85 2.78
C VAL A 53 2.47 14.68 2.42
N HIS A 54 1.88 13.56 1.97
CA HIS A 54 2.62 12.37 1.55
C HIS A 54 3.70 12.68 0.51
N ILE A 55 3.47 13.61 -0.43
CA ILE A 55 4.48 14.01 -1.43
C ILE A 55 5.62 14.76 -0.78
N LEU A 56 5.33 15.72 0.09
CA LEU A 56 6.36 16.50 0.78
C LEU A 56 7.21 15.60 1.69
N VAL A 57 6.59 14.71 2.46
CA VAL A 57 7.30 13.77 3.34
C VAL A 57 8.14 12.80 2.52
N CYS A 58 7.56 12.14 1.51
CA CYS A 58 8.29 11.19 0.67
C CYS A 58 9.48 11.87 -0.03
N THR A 59 9.28 13.07 -0.60
CA THR A 59 10.38 13.82 -1.25
C THR A 59 11.49 14.18 -0.28
N THR A 60 11.14 14.44 0.99
CA THR A 60 12.11 14.87 2.01
C THR A 60 12.95 13.71 2.54
N PHE A 61 12.36 12.53 2.72
CA PHE A 61 13.05 11.38 3.30
C PHE A 61 13.63 10.42 2.25
N HIS A 62 12.94 10.24 1.12
CA HIS A 62 13.35 9.35 0.02
C HIS A 62 13.97 10.09 -1.16
N GLY A 63 14.05 11.41 -1.09
CA GLY A 63 14.59 12.24 -2.16
C GLY A 63 13.60 12.49 -3.31
N PRO A 64 14.04 13.19 -4.37
CA PRO A 64 13.19 13.53 -5.50
C PRO A 64 12.67 12.28 -6.21
N LYS A 65 11.53 12.41 -6.88
CA LYS A 65 10.97 11.32 -7.68
C LYS A 65 12.01 10.83 -8.70
N PRO A 66 12.26 9.51 -8.82
CA PRO A 66 13.24 8.97 -9.75
C PRO A 66 12.89 9.25 -11.21
N THR A 67 11.59 9.20 -11.55
CA THR A 67 11.09 9.51 -12.89
C THR A 67 9.79 10.32 -12.81
N PRO A 68 9.42 11.05 -13.88
CA PRO A 68 8.22 11.89 -13.87
C PRO A 68 6.91 11.15 -13.63
N SER A 69 6.83 9.87 -14.02
CA SER A 69 5.65 9.02 -13.94
C SER A 69 5.44 8.38 -12.56
N TYR A 70 6.45 8.39 -11.70
CA TYR A 70 6.33 7.80 -10.37
C TYR A 70 5.46 8.67 -9.48
N THR A 71 4.60 8.01 -8.71
CA THR A 71 3.77 8.62 -7.69
C THR A 71 4.12 8.05 -6.32
N VAL A 72 3.75 8.78 -5.27
CA VAL A 72 3.93 8.27 -3.90
C VAL A 72 2.85 7.25 -3.60
N ASP A 73 3.29 6.05 -3.22
CA ASP A 73 2.48 4.92 -2.83
C ASP A 73 2.55 4.71 -1.31
N HIS A 74 1.39 4.48 -0.69
CA HIS A 74 1.26 4.13 0.73
C HIS A 74 1.31 2.61 0.84
N ILE A 75 2.36 2.07 1.44
CA ILE A 75 2.60 0.61 1.52
C ILE A 75 1.43 -0.08 2.24
N ASN A 76 1.03 0.43 3.39
CA ASN A 76 -0.12 -0.09 4.17
C ASN A 76 -1.50 0.35 3.64
N ARG A 77 -1.54 1.15 2.57
CA ARG A 77 -2.75 1.68 1.92
C ARG A 77 -3.61 2.61 2.78
N ASP A 78 -3.16 3.01 3.95
CA ASP A 78 -3.81 4.05 4.74
C ASP A 78 -3.35 5.44 4.24
N PRO A 79 -4.22 6.22 3.57
CA PRO A 79 -3.86 7.55 3.07
C PRO A 79 -3.59 8.57 4.19
N LYS A 80 -3.87 8.22 5.45
CA LYS A 80 -3.59 9.04 6.64
C LYS A 80 -2.22 8.78 7.23
N ASP A 81 -1.65 7.60 6.98
CA ASP A 81 -0.34 7.22 7.50
C ASP A 81 0.78 7.74 6.59
N ASN A 82 1.19 8.98 6.83
CA ASN A 82 2.24 9.65 6.06
C ASN A 82 3.64 9.46 6.63
N ARG A 83 3.88 8.45 7.47
CA ARG A 83 5.23 8.17 7.96
C ARG A 83 6.15 7.78 6.79
N PRO A 84 7.41 8.26 6.73
CA PRO A 84 8.32 7.94 5.62
C PRO A 84 8.50 6.45 5.39
N GLU A 85 8.54 5.64 6.45
CA GLU A 85 8.64 4.17 6.38
C GLU A 85 7.46 3.51 5.63
N ASN A 86 6.30 4.18 5.62
CA ASN A 86 5.09 3.72 4.94
C ASN A 86 4.95 4.30 3.51
N LEU A 87 5.85 5.20 3.10
CA LEU A 87 5.80 5.85 1.80
C LEU A 87 6.92 5.35 0.89
N ARG A 88 6.63 5.18 -0.39
CA ARG A 88 7.64 4.90 -1.41
C ARG A 88 7.32 5.57 -2.74
N TRP A 89 8.34 5.77 -3.56
CA TRP A 89 8.15 6.09 -4.97
C TRP A 89 7.80 4.81 -5.74
N ALA A 90 6.65 4.78 -6.39
CA ALA A 90 6.20 3.64 -7.17
C ALA A 90 5.76 4.06 -8.58
N SER A 91 5.98 3.17 -9.55
CA SER A 91 5.39 3.32 -10.88
C SER A 91 3.87 3.10 -10.79
N PRO A 92 3.08 3.61 -11.76
CA PRO A 92 1.64 3.35 -11.81
C PRO A 92 1.31 1.85 -11.75
N THR A 93 2.12 1.01 -12.41
CA THR A 93 1.98 -0.45 -12.38
C THR A 93 2.27 -1.04 -11.00
N ALA A 94 3.35 -0.61 -10.34
CA ALA A 94 3.68 -1.10 -9.00
C ALA A 94 2.64 -0.67 -7.95
N GLN A 95 2.17 0.57 -8.01
CA GLN A 95 1.09 1.07 -7.16
C GLN A 95 -0.24 0.37 -7.46
N ALA A 96 -0.53 0.05 -8.73
CA ALA A 96 -1.68 -0.76 -9.09
C ALA A 96 -1.57 -2.17 -8.49
N ARG A 97 -0.41 -2.81 -8.51
CA ARG A 97 -0.18 -4.11 -7.84
C ARG A 97 -0.34 -4.02 -6.32
N ASN A 98 0.03 -2.90 -5.71
CA ASN A 98 -0.19 -2.62 -4.29
C ASN A 98 -1.68 -2.41 -3.93
N ASN A 99 -2.57 -2.33 -4.93
CA ASN A 99 -4.01 -2.30 -4.71
C ASN A 99 -4.54 -3.74 -4.66
N THR A 100 -4.98 -4.19 -3.49
CA THR A 100 -5.56 -5.54 -3.34
C THR A 100 -6.80 -5.76 -4.22
N ASN A 101 -7.47 -4.69 -4.70
CA ASN A 101 -8.55 -4.83 -5.68
C ASN A 101 -8.04 -5.15 -7.10
N VAL A 102 -6.75 -4.94 -7.39
CA VAL A 102 -6.09 -5.30 -8.66
C VAL A 102 -5.43 -6.67 -8.57
N LEU A 103 -4.94 -7.08 -7.38
CA LEU A 103 -4.67 -8.50 -7.10
C LEU A 103 -5.93 -9.38 -7.30
N ASN A 104 -7.12 -8.79 -7.22
CA ASN A 104 -8.41 -9.46 -7.46
C ASN A 104 -9.08 -9.11 -8.80
N LYS A 105 -8.54 -8.18 -9.62
CA LYS A 105 -9.14 -7.81 -10.91
C LYS A 105 -8.32 -8.42 -12.06
N GLY A 106 -8.80 -9.55 -12.56
CA GLY A 106 -8.25 -10.23 -13.73
C GLY A 106 -7.46 -11.50 -13.41
N LEU A 107 -7.03 -11.67 -12.16
CA LEU A 107 -6.69 -12.97 -11.62
C LEU A 107 -7.99 -13.62 -11.15
N PRO A 108 -8.26 -14.90 -11.48
CA PRO A 108 -9.44 -15.55 -10.96
C PRO A 108 -9.36 -15.49 -9.43
N LEU A 109 -10.45 -15.06 -8.80
CA LEU A 109 -10.58 -14.89 -7.35
C LEU A 109 -10.04 -16.11 -6.60
N TYR A 110 -8.88 -15.95 -5.96
CA TYR A 110 -8.18 -17.04 -5.30
C TYR A 110 -7.76 -16.73 -3.88
N ILE A 111 -8.22 -15.64 -3.28
CA ILE A 111 -8.19 -15.45 -1.83
C ILE A 111 -9.45 -14.67 -1.43
N ASN A 112 -10.46 -15.36 -0.89
CA ASN A 112 -11.61 -14.74 -0.22
C ASN A 112 -11.52 -15.06 1.27
N ASP A 113 -12.08 -14.24 2.16
CA ASP A 113 -12.26 -14.65 3.55
C ASP A 113 -13.66 -15.22 3.82
N TYR A 114 -13.74 -16.19 4.72
CA TYR A 114 -15.02 -16.72 5.20
C TYR A 114 -14.95 -17.03 6.69
N THR A 115 -16.10 -17.01 7.35
CA THR A 115 -16.25 -17.37 8.75
C THR A 115 -16.87 -18.76 8.83
N ASN A 116 -16.28 -19.65 9.62
CA ASN A 116 -16.86 -20.96 9.85
C ASN A 116 -18.04 -20.88 10.85
N GLN A 117 -18.75 -22.00 11.07
CA GLN A 117 -19.86 -22.05 12.04
C GLN A 117 -19.44 -21.78 13.49
N GLN A 118 -18.14 -21.87 13.81
CA GLN A 118 -17.57 -21.62 15.13
C GLN A 118 -17.12 -20.16 15.32
N GLY A 119 -17.29 -19.29 14.32
CA GLY A 119 -16.92 -17.87 14.39
C GLY A 119 -15.46 -17.56 14.01
N THR A 120 -14.65 -18.57 13.68
CA THR A 120 -13.26 -18.41 13.25
C THR A 120 -13.20 -17.98 11.78
N ARG A 121 -12.35 -17.00 11.46
CA ARG A 121 -12.19 -16.45 10.11
C ARG A 121 -11.00 -17.08 9.38
N TYR A 122 -11.18 -17.38 8.10
CA TYR A 122 -10.18 -18.03 7.26
C TYR A 122 -10.01 -17.29 5.94
N TYR A 123 -8.79 -17.24 5.40
CA TYR A 123 -8.51 -17.00 4.00
C TYR A 123 -8.71 -18.30 3.20
N ALA A 124 -9.70 -18.33 2.32
CA ALA A 124 -9.94 -19.36 1.32
C ALA A 124 -9.13 -19.07 0.06
N ILE A 125 -8.06 -19.83 -0.10
CA ILE A 125 -7.30 -19.95 -1.33
C ILE A 125 -8.02 -20.92 -2.27
N LYS A 126 -8.25 -20.49 -3.51
CA LYS A 126 -8.66 -21.37 -4.62
C LYS A 126 -7.55 -21.26 -5.67
N VAL A 127 -7.27 -22.27 -6.47
CA VAL A 127 -6.35 -22.19 -7.62
C VAL A 127 -6.93 -23.05 -8.72
N GLU A 128 -7.12 -22.52 -9.92
CA GLU A 128 -7.55 -23.32 -11.08
C GLU A 128 -6.33 -23.90 -11.76
N ILE A 129 -6.38 -25.21 -11.97
CA ILE A 129 -5.39 -25.96 -12.72
C ILE A 129 -5.97 -26.09 -14.14
N PRO A 130 -5.35 -25.44 -15.14
CA PRO A 130 -5.82 -25.52 -16.51
C PRO A 130 -5.70 -26.97 -16.99
N GLY A 131 -6.84 -27.55 -17.38
CA GLY A 131 -6.91 -28.88 -17.98
C GLY A 131 -6.99 -28.83 -19.49
N THR A 132 -6.69 -29.95 -20.14
CA THR A 132 -6.93 -30.13 -21.57
C THR A 132 -8.40 -30.46 -21.83
N ARG A 133 -8.80 -30.51 -23.10
CA ARG A 133 -10.17 -30.86 -23.52
C ARG A 133 -10.63 -32.24 -23.00
N GLU A 134 -9.67 -33.13 -22.68
CA GLU A 134 -9.93 -34.48 -22.17
C GLU A 134 -9.97 -34.54 -20.63
N THR A 135 -9.13 -33.77 -19.93
CA THR A 135 -9.00 -33.86 -18.46
C THR A 135 -9.93 -32.92 -17.69
N GLY A 136 -10.46 -31.89 -18.35
CA GLY A 136 -11.32 -30.89 -17.73
C GLY A 136 -10.58 -29.98 -16.73
N ARG A 137 -11.18 -28.84 -16.40
CA ARG A 137 -10.61 -27.89 -15.42
C ARG A 137 -10.66 -28.50 -14.02
N LYS A 138 -9.54 -28.42 -13.29
CA LYS A 138 -9.46 -28.83 -11.88
C LYS A 138 -9.23 -27.62 -10.99
N TYR A 139 -9.58 -27.75 -9.71
CA TYR A 139 -9.37 -26.69 -8.72
C TYR A 139 -8.71 -27.26 -7.48
N MET A 140 -7.72 -26.53 -6.98
CA MET A 140 -7.12 -26.74 -5.67
C MET A 140 -7.72 -25.74 -4.68
N HIS A 141 -8.02 -26.20 -3.47
CA HIS A 141 -8.60 -25.37 -2.41
C HIS A 141 -7.73 -25.48 -1.16
N LYS A 142 -7.45 -24.36 -0.50
CA LYS A 142 -6.74 -24.31 0.79
C LYS A 142 -7.35 -23.23 1.68
N ALA A 143 -7.49 -23.50 2.97
CA ALA A 143 -7.99 -22.52 3.93
C ALA A 143 -6.89 -22.22 4.95
N LEU A 144 -6.62 -20.94 5.21
CA LEU A 144 -5.64 -20.47 6.19
C LEU A 144 -6.35 -19.67 7.27
N ASN A 145 -6.15 -19.99 8.55
CA ASN A 145 -6.77 -19.24 9.64
C ASN A 145 -6.17 -17.83 9.72
N ILE A 146 -7.02 -16.80 9.68
CA ILE A 146 -6.60 -15.39 9.70
C ILE A 146 -5.94 -14.99 11.03
N GLU A 147 -6.21 -15.72 12.11
CA GLU A 147 -5.54 -15.50 13.40
C GLU A 147 -4.06 -15.93 13.37
N ASN A 148 -3.71 -16.87 12.49
CA ASN A 148 -2.36 -17.45 12.39
C ASN A 148 -1.57 -16.98 11.16
N TYR A 149 -2.25 -16.42 10.17
CA TYR A 149 -1.67 -16.01 8.89
C TYR A 149 -2.13 -14.61 8.53
N THR A 150 -1.20 -13.79 8.09
CA THR A 150 -1.47 -12.48 7.49
C THR A 150 -1.91 -12.62 6.03
N LEU A 151 -2.48 -11.56 5.47
CA LEU A 151 -2.85 -11.53 4.05
C LEU A 151 -1.63 -11.71 3.13
N GLU A 152 -0.48 -11.17 3.50
CA GLU A 152 0.76 -11.29 2.73
C GLU A 152 1.28 -12.74 2.71
N GLU A 153 1.25 -13.42 3.85
CA GLU A 153 1.61 -14.84 3.95
C GLU A 153 0.63 -15.73 3.19
N ALA A 154 -0.66 -15.41 3.21
CA ALA A 154 -1.65 -16.12 2.40
C ALA A 154 -1.41 -15.96 0.89
N ILE A 155 -0.93 -14.78 0.45
CA ILE A 155 -0.54 -14.53 -0.93
C ILE A 155 0.72 -15.33 -1.31
N GLN A 156 1.74 -15.35 -0.44
CA GLN A 156 2.93 -16.16 -0.66
C GLN A 156 2.60 -17.64 -0.78
N GLU A 157 1.71 -18.14 0.07
CA GLU A 157 1.26 -19.53 0.03
C GLU A 157 0.52 -19.86 -1.27
N ARG A 158 -0.33 -18.96 -1.76
CA ARG A 158 -0.98 -19.09 -3.07
C ARG A 158 0.07 -19.15 -4.18
N ASP A 159 1.06 -18.26 -4.17
CA ASP A 159 2.09 -18.20 -5.21
C ASP A 159 2.95 -19.46 -5.21
N ALA A 160 3.23 -20.03 -4.03
CA ALA A 160 3.89 -21.33 -3.89
C ALA A 160 3.05 -22.46 -4.51
N ILE A 161 1.74 -22.48 -4.25
CA ILE A 161 0.81 -23.47 -4.83
C ILE A 161 0.73 -23.32 -6.35
N MET A 162 0.65 -22.09 -6.87
CA MET A 162 0.65 -21.82 -8.31
C MET A 162 1.95 -22.30 -8.98
N ALA A 163 3.09 -22.04 -8.35
CA ALA A 163 4.40 -22.48 -8.82
C ALA A 163 4.54 -24.02 -8.81
N GLU A 164 4.06 -24.70 -7.76
CA GLU A 164 4.04 -26.17 -7.68
C GLU A 164 3.17 -26.79 -8.77
N LEU A 165 2.04 -26.16 -9.07
CA LEU A 165 1.08 -26.63 -10.07
C LEU A 165 1.43 -26.20 -11.50
N GLY A 166 2.53 -25.44 -11.69
CA GLY A 166 2.96 -24.94 -13.00
C GLY A 166 1.97 -23.97 -13.65
N VAL A 167 1.19 -23.25 -12.84
CA VAL A 167 0.22 -22.24 -13.31
C VAL A 167 0.87 -20.87 -13.19
N GLU A 168 1.04 -20.16 -14.31
CA GLU A 168 1.61 -18.80 -14.29
C GLU A 168 0.66 -17.81 -13.58
N ALA A 169 1.27 -16.93 -12.76
CA ALA A 169 0.59 -15.97 -11.89
C ALA A 169 0.12 -14.70 -12.60
#